data_AF-A0A953GY23-F1
#
_entry.id   AF-A0A953GY23-F1
#
_cell.length_a   1.000
_cell.length_b   1.000
_cell.length_c   1.000
_cell.angle_alpha   90.00
_cell.angle_beta   90.00
_cell.angle_gamma   90.00
#
_symmetry.space_group_name_H-M   'P 1'
#
loop_
_entity.id
_entity.type
_entity.pdbx_description
1 polymer ?
#
loop_
_entity_poly.entity_id
_entity_poly.type
_entity_poly.pdbx_seq_one_letter_code
_entity_poly.pdbx_strand_id
1 'polypeptide(L)'
;MSNEDLLIRQQRLLAQSAQLRGSLASQAQLLSKPLALADKLQSGLLWLYQHPQWPVAIVCALAVLRPRRAVAWATRLWWGWNSFRRLQKWIESALSSR
;
A
#
# COMPACT_ATOMS: atom_id res chain seq x y z
N MET A 1 -42.33 1.57 25.66
CA MET A 1 -41.67 1.13 24.41
C MET A 1 -41.34 -0.32 24.58
N SER A 2 -42.03 -1.19 23.85
CA SER A 2 -41.99 -2.64 24.06
C SER A 2 -40.76 -3.23 23.37
N ASN A 3 -40.16 -4.29 23.93
CA ASN A 3 -38.95 -4.92 23.35
C ASN A 3 -39.17 -5.39 21.89
N GLU A 4 -40.41 -5.67 21.51
CA GLU A 4 -40.82 -6.04 20.16
C GLU A 4 -40.61 -4.89 19.15
N ASP A 5 -40.89 -3.65 19.54
CA ASP A 5 -40.66 -2.47 18.69
C ASP A 5 -39.17 -2.27 18.39
N LEU A 6 -38.32 -2.56 19.38
CA LEU A 6 -36.86 -2.45 19.26
C LEU A 6 -36.31 -3.51 18.30
N LEU A 7 -36.82 -4.75 18.38
CA LEU A 7 -36.42 -5.84 17.50
C LEU A 7 -36.78 -5.55 16.03
N ILE A 8 -37.98 -5.03 15.77
CA ILE A 8 -38.40 -4.65 14.41
C ILE A 8 -37.52 -3.52 13.86
N ARG A 9 -37.16 -2.54 14.71
CA ARG A 9 -36.31 -1.42 14.32
C ARG A 9 -34.87 -1.86 14.04
N GLN A 10 -34.34 -2.77 14.87
CA GLN A 10 -33.02 -3.36 14.67
C GLN A 10 -32.96 -4.15 13.36
N GLN A 11 -33.97 -4.97 13.06
CA GLN A 11 -34.03 -5.72 11.80
C GLN A 11 -34.06 -4.79 10.58
N ARG A 12 -34.81 -3.69 10.61
CA ARG A 12 -34.79 -2.69 9.53
C ARG A 12 -33.43 -2.05 9.35
N LEU A 13 -32.77 -1.67 10.45
CA LEU A 13 -31.43 -1.08 10.41
C LEU A 13 -30.40 -2.08 9.88
N LEU A 14 -30.48 -3.35 10.28
CA LEU A 14 -29.61 -4.40 9.77
C LEU A 14 -29.83 -4.62 8.28
N ALA A 15 -31.08 -4.69 7.81
CA ALA A 15 -31.42 -4.83 6.39
C ALA A 15 -30.88 -3.65 5.56
N GLN A 16 -31.07 -2.42 6.03
CA GLN A 16 -30.51 -1.22 5.39
C GLN A 16 -28.97 -1.25 5.37
N SER A 17 -28.34 -1.64 6.49
CA SER A 17 -26.88 -1.73 6.57
C SER A 17 -26.31 -2.79 5.64
N ALA A 18 -27.00 -3.92 5.46
CA ALA A 18 -26.60 -4.97 4.53
C ALA A 18 -26.68 -4.48 3.08
N GLN A 19 -27.72 -3.71 2.75
CA GLN A 19 -27.89 -3.12 1.43
C GLN A 19 -26.82 -2.07 1.12
N LEU A 20 -26.47 -1.20 2.09
CA LEU A 20 -25.34 -0.27 1.97
C LEU A 20 -23.99 -0.98 1.85
N ARG A 21 -23.76 -2.06 2.61
CA ARG A 21 -22.53 -2.84 2.49
C ARG A 21 -22.42 -3.53 1.13
N GLY A 22 -23.52 -4.00 0.56
CA GLY A 22 -23.55 -4.57 -0.79
C GLY A 22 -23.22 -3.55 -1.88
N SER A 23 -23.73 -2.34 -1.79
CA SER A 23 -23.41 -1.26 -2.74
C SER A 23 -22.00 -0.72 -2.58
N LEU A 24 -21.47 -0.68 -1.35
CA LEU A 24 -20.07 -0.38 -1.10
C LEU A 24 -19.16 -1.49 -1.61
N ALA A 25 -19.53 -2.76 -1.41
CA ALA A 25 -18.77 -3.90 -1.91
C ALA A 25 -18.73 -3.91 -3.44
N SER A 26 -19.83 -3.62 -4.13
CA SER A 26 -19.86 -3.56 -5.60
C SER A 26 -19.02 -2.39 -6.17
N GLN A 27 -19.04 -1.22 -5.53
CA GLN A 27 -18.18 -0.09 -5.89
C GLN A 27 -16.71 -0.37 -5.54
N ALA A 28 -16.46 -0.94 -4.38
CA ALA A 28 -15.14 -1.39 -3.97
C ALA A 28 -14.64 -2.53 -4.86
N GLN A 29 -15.50 -3.29 -5.55
CA GLN A 29 -15.08 -4.34 -6.48
C GLN A 29 -14.50 -3.78 -7.79
N LEU A 30 -14.81 -2.53 -8.14
CA LEU A 30 -14.11 -1.81 -9.21
C LEU A 30 -12.72 -1.35 -8.74
N LEU A 31 -12.59 -1.03 -7.44
CA LEU A 31 -11.33 -0.67 -6.80
C LEU A 31 -10.59 -1.86 -6.18
N SER A 32 -11.15 -3.07 -6.21
CA SER A 32 -10.62 -4.20 -5.42
C SER A 32 -9.36 -4.76 -6.05
N LYS A 33 -9.16 -4.62 -7.35
CA LYS A 33 -7.89 -4.96 -8.00
C LYS A 33 -6.74 -4.08 -7.50
N PRO A 34 -6.82 -2.74 -7.54
CA PRO A 34 -5.77 -1.90 -6.97
C PRO A 34 -5.70 -1.99 -5.45
N LEU A 35 -6.82 -2.14 -4.73
CA LEU A 35 -6.81 -2.30 -3.28
C LEU A 35 -6.19 -3.63 -2.84
N ALA A 36 -6.50 -4.74 -3.50
CA ALA A 36 -5.91 -6.04 -3.19
C ALA A 36 -4.40 -6.06 -3.50
N LEU A 37 -3.96 -5.30 -4.51
CA LEU A 37 -2.54 -5.07 -4.74
C LEU A 37 -1.92 -4.24 -3.62
N ALA A 38 -2.58 -3.16 -3.18
CA ALA A 38 -2.13 -2.35 -2.05
C ALA A 38 -2.09 -3.16 -0.74
N ASP A 39 -3.08 -4.01 -0.49
CA ASP A 39 -3.19 -4.84 0.71
C ASP A 39 -2.16 -5.99 0.69
N LYS A 40 -1.88 -6.55 -0.49
CA LYS A 40 -0.75 -7.48 -0.68
C LYS A 40 0.60 -6.80 -0.51
N LEU A 41 0.75 -5.55 -0.96
CA LEU A 41 1.95 -4.77 -0.74
C LEU A 41 2.12 -4.46 0.74
N GLN A 42 1.05 -4.07 1.44
CA GLN A 42 1.09 -3.74 2.85
C GLN A 42 1.37 -4.97 3.72
N SER A 43 0.70 -6.10 3.46
CA SER A 43 0.99 -7.36 4.13
C SER A 43 2.39 -7.89 3.81
N GLY A 44 2.84 -7.78 2.56
CA GLY A 44 4.20 -8.11 2.16
C GLY A 44 5.25 -7.24 2.84
N LEU A 45 5.01 -5.92 2.95
CA LEU A 45 5.87 -4.98 3.68
C LEU A 45 5.86 -5.25 5.17
N LEU A 46 4.71 -5.58 5.75
CA LEU A 46 4.59 -5.91 7.17
C LEU A 46 5.35 -7.20 7.50
N TRP A 47 5.23 -8.23 6.65
CA TRP A 47 6.03 -9.45 6.75
C TRP A 47 7.53 -9.17 6.62
N LEU A 48 7.90 -8.26 5.70
CA LEU A 48 9.28 -7.80 5.52
C LEU A 48 9.81 -7.07 6.76
N TYR A 49 8.96 -6.27 7.41
CA TYR A 49 9.29 -5.54 8.63
C TYR A 49 9.41 -6.45 9.85
N GLN A 50 8.58 -7.50 9.92
CA GLN A 50 8.64 -8.52 10.98
C GLN A 50 9.85 -9.45 10.79
N HIS A 51 10.30 -9.66 9.55
CA HIS A 51 11.45 -10.50 9.24
C HIS A 51 12.48 -9.81 8.34
N PRO A 52 13.18 -8.78 8.85
CA PRO A 52 14.16 -8.00 8.08
C PRO A 52 15.40 -8.83 7.69
N GLN A 53 15.64 -9.97 8.36
CA GLN A 53 16.77 -10.86 8.08
C GLN A 53 16.72 -11.49 6.67
N TRP A 54 15.53 -11.82 6.15
CA TRP A 54 15.38 -12.45 4.84
C TRP A 54 15.73 -11.52 3.66
N PRO A 55 15.18 -10.30 3.56
CA PRO A 55 15.58 -9.38 2.50
C PRO A 55 17.05 -9.02 2.57
N VAL A 56 17.59 -8.80 3.79
CA VAL A 56 19.02 -8.54 3.97
C VAL A 56 19.85 -9.73 3.52
N ALA A 57 19.48 -10.96 3.88
CA ALA A 57 20.17 -12.17 3.46
C ALA A 57 20.13 -12.38 1.93
N ILE A 58 18.99 -12.12 1.28
CA ILE A 58 18.87 -12.22 -0.19
C ILE A 58 19.74 -11.17 -0.88
N VAL A 59 19.73 -9.92 -0.39
CA VAL A 59 20.56 -8.83 -0.93
C VAL A 59 22.05 -9.14 -0.73
N CYS A 60 22.43 -9.60 0.47
CA CYS A 60 23.80 -10.03 0.76
C CYS A 60 24.22 -11.21 -0.12
N ALA A 61 23.38 -12.25 -0.26
CA ALA A 61 23.66 -13.40 -1.12
C ALA A 61 23.84 -12.98 -2.58
N LEU A 62 22.99 -12.10 -3.12
CA LEU A 62 23.14 -11.54 -4.47
C LEU A 62 24.42 -10.71 -4.61
N ALA A 63 24.78 -9.94 -3.59
CA ALA A 63 26.00 -9.15 -3.57
C ALA A 63 27.25 -10.04 -3.54
N VAL A 64 27.24 -11.15 -2.79
CA VAL A 64 28.34 -12.12 -2.76
C VAL A 64 28.43 -12.88 -4.07
N LEU A 65 27.31 -13.32 -4.66
CA LEU A 65 27.31 -14.08 -5.91
C LEU A 65 27.74 -13.23 -7.11
N ARG A 66 27.32 -11.97 -7.18
CA ARG A 66 27.66 -11.05 -8.28
C ARG A 66 27.79 -9.59 -7.80
N PRO A 67 28.93 -9.23 -7.17
CA PRO A 67 29.13 -7.91 -6.57
C PRO A 67 29.00 -6.77 -7.60
N ARG A 68 29.51 -6.98 -8.82
CA ARG A 68 29.40 -5.99 -9.90
C ARG A 68 27.96 -5.68 -10.30
N ARG A 69 27.08 -6.69 -10.30
CA ARG A 69 25.66 -6.47 -10.63
C ARG A 69 24.92 -5.85 -9.46
N ALA A 70 25.17 -6.30 -8.23
CA ALA A 70 24.58 -5.67 -7.06
C ALA A 70 24.94 -4.18 -6.97
N VAL A 71 26.21 -3.82 -7.22
CA VAL A 71 26.66 -2.42 -7.28
C VAL A 71 26.01 -1.69 -8.45
N ALA A 72 25.94 -2.26 -9.64
CA ALA A 72 25.28 -1.63 -10.79
C ALA A 72 23.77 -1.38 -10.56
N TRP A 73 23.11 -2.25 -9.82
CA TRP A 73 21.70 -2.08 -9.45
C TRP A 73 21.53 -1.06 -8.34
N ALA A 74 22.41 -1.07 -7.33
CA ALA A 74 22.45 -0.05 -6.29
C ALA A 74 22.71 1.34 -6.88
N THR A 75 23.66 1.48 -7.81
CA THR A 75 23.93 2.76 -8.48
C THR A 75 22.80 3.20 -9.39
N ARG A 76 22.11 2.28 -10.09
CA ARG A 76 20.90 2.59 -10.86
C ARG A 76 19.75 3.07 -9.98
N LEU A 77 19.47 2.38 -8.87
CA LEU A 77 18.47 2.82 -7.89
C LEU A 77 18.85 4.19 -7.32
N TRP A 78 20.12 4.37 -6.97
CA TRP A 78 20.65 5.62 -6.45
C TRP A 78 20.52 6.77 -7.46
N TRP A 79 20.80 6.52 -8.73
CA TRP A 79 20.60 7.49 -9.80
C TRP A 79 19.13 7.88 -9.96
N GLY A 80 18.22 6.90 -10.00
CA GLY A 80 16.78 7.16 -10.04
C GLY A 80 16.30 7.98 -8.85
N TRP A 81 16.73 7.61 -7.64
CA TRP A 81 16.40 8.33 -6.40
C TRP A 81 16.96 9.74 -6.36
N ASN A 82 18.22 9.93 -6.79
CA ASN A 82 18.85 11.24 -6.82
C ASN A 82 18.19 12.16 -7.87
N SER A 83 17.82 11.62 -9.03
CA SER A 83 17.05 12.34 -10.04
C SER A 83 15.68 12.77 -9.51
N PHE A 84 14.97 11.89 -8.79
CA PHE A 84 13.70 12.21 -8.17
C PHE A 84 13.83 13.30 -7.08
N ARG A 85 14.86 13.21 -6.22
CA ARG A 85 15.16 14.27 -5.25
C ARG A 85 15.51 15.60 -5.90
N ARG A 86 16.22 15.57 -7.03
CA ARG A 86 16.51 16.79 -7.80
C ARG A 86 15.23 17.37 -8.37
N LEU A 87 14.38 16.57 -9.01
CA LEU A 87 13.06 16.98 -9.49
C LEU A 87 12.20 17.60 -8.38
N GLN A 88 12.18 16.99 -7.20
CA GLN A 88 11.47 17.52 -6.04
C GLN A 88 12.00 18.89 -5.61
N LYS A 89 13.34 19.06 -5.54
CA LYS A 89 13.96 20.35 -5.25
C LYS A 89 13.67 21.41 -6.32
N TRP A 90 13.64 21.01 -7.60
CA TRP A 90 13.28 21.88 -8.70
C TRP A 90 11.83 22.36 -8.59
N ILE A 91 10.90 21.46 -8.26
CA ILE A 91 9.49 21.80 -8.03
C ILE A 91 9.34 22.74 -6.83
N GLU A 92 10.07 22.50 -5.74
CA GLU A 92 10.06 23.35 -4.55
C GLU A 92 10.62 24.74 -4.84
N SER A 93 11.68 24.85 -5.65
CA SER A 93 12.19 26.14 -6.12
C SER A 93 11.23 26.86 -7.10
N ALA A 94 10.51 26.11 -7.93
CA ALA A 94 9.52 26.67 -8.86
C ALA A 94 8.24 27.14 -8.15
N LEU A 95 7.91 26.54 -7.01
CA LEU A 95 6.84 27.00 -6.13
C LEU A 95 7.26 28.20 -5.29
N SER A 96 8.54 28.32 -4.93
CA SER A 96 9.08 29.48 -4.19
C SER A 96 9.24 30.75 -5.06
N SER A 97 9.10 30.67 -6.38
CA SER A 97 9.22 31.84 -7.28
C SER A 97 7.88 32.43 -7.72
N ARG A 98 6.76 32.04 -7.09
CA ARG A 98 5.45 32.68 -7.21
C ARG A 98 5.06 33.30 -5.87
#